data_AF-A0A428VXR0-F1
#
_entry.id   AF-A0A428VXR0-F1
#
_cell.length_a   1.000
_cell.length_b   1.000
_cell.length_c   1.000
_cell.angle_alpha   90.00
_cell.angle_beta   90.00
_cell.angle_gamma   90.00
#
_symmetry.space_group_name_H-M   'P 1'
#
loop_
_entity.id
_entity.type
_entity.pdbx_description
1 polymer ?
#
loop_
_entity_poly.entity_id
_entity_poly.type
_entity_poly.pdbx_seq_one_letter_code
_entity_poly.pdbx_strand_id
1 'polypeptide(L)'
;MKRSRDEAASELFAALYPRLAGWCRRLVDDDETAHEIASEAFTRLWARWTSVEEPRGFLYVTAANLVRDHWRKLERERKAVRRATTEAAVRPHTEQSDPSVRLLVQSLPQRLRVPILLHYYADMPIREVSALTGRKEGTVKADLHAARELLRAHLRRSLDHTL
;
A
#
# COMPACT_ATOMS: atom_id res chain seq x y z
N MET A 1 -32.87 -14.96 5.96
CA MET A 1 -31.43 -15.16 5.70
C MET A 1 -30.82 -14.11 4.76
N LYS A 2 -31.34 -13.86 3.54
CA LYS A 2 -30.78 -12.79 2.65
C LYS A 2 -30.80 -11.38 3.27
N ARG A 3 -31.92 -10.98 3.90
CA ARG A 3 -32.09 -9.65 4.51
C ARG A 3 -31.07 -9.37 5.64
N SER A 4 -30.86 -10.35 6.53
CA SER A 4 -29.86 -10.28 7.60
C SER A 4 -28.40 -10.28 7.09
N ARG A 5 -28.15 -10.89 5.92
CA ARG A 5 -26.83 -10.86 5.26
C ARG A 5 -26.52 -9.46 4.71
N ASP A 6 -27.50 -8.85 4.05
CA ASP A 6 -27.36 -7.51 3.48
C ASP A 6 -27.21 -6.46 4.59
N GLU A 7 -27.92 -6.63 5.71
CA GLU A 7 -27.78 -5.82 6.92
C GLU A 7 -26.37 -5.92 7.52
N ALA A 8 -25.86 -7.13 7.78
CA ALA A 8 -24.53 -7.33 8.36
C ALA A 8 -23.40 -6.75 7.47
N ALA A 9 -23.53 -6.89 6.15
CA ALA A 9 -22.57 -6.31 5.22
C ALA A 9 -22.66 -4.78 5.14
N SER A 10 -23.87 -4.23 5.21
CA SER A 10 -24.10 -2.78 5.27
C SER A 10 -23.50 -2.17 6.54
N GLU A 11 -23.69 -2.81 7.69
CA GLU A 11 -23.07 -2.41 8.96
C GLU A 11 -21.54 -2.44 8.89
N LEU A 12 -20.97 -3.53 8.34
CA LEU A 12 -19.52 -3.62 8.14
C LEU A 12 -19.02 -2.51 7.21
N PHE A 13 -19.72 -2.25 6.11
CA PHE A 13 -19.36 -1.20 5.17
C PHE A 13 -19.36 0.17 5.86
N ALA A 14 -20.43 0.52 6.57
CA ALA A 14 -20.54 1.77 7.31
C ALA A 14 -19.41 1.94 8.33
N ALA A 15 -19.00 0.86 9.02
CA ALA A 15 -17.96 0.90 10.02
C ALA A 15 -16.52 0.96 9.44
N LEU A 16 -16.26 0.24 8.34
CA LEU A 16 -14.90 0.02 7.85
C LEU A 16 -14.53 0.84 6.61
N TYR A 17 -15.50 1.22 5.77
CA TYR A 17 -15.21 1.95 4.54
C TYR A 17 -14.49 3.29 4.78
N PRO A 18 -14.96 4.19 5.68
CA PRO A 18 -14.28 5.46 5.92
C PRO A 18 -12.85 5.27 6.47
N ARG A 19 -12.65 4.24 7.30
CA ARG A 19 -11.33 3.90 7.87
C ARG A 19 -10.38 3.38 6.80
N LEU A 20 -10.86 2.51 5.91
CA LEU A 20 -10.05 1.97 4.82
C LEU A 20 -9.72 3.04 3.78
N ALA A 21 -10.69 3.89 3.41
CA ALA A 21 -10.46 5.03 2.52
C ALA A 21 -9.47 6.03 3.12
N GLY A 22 -9.62 6.39 4.39
CA GLY A 22 -8.64 7.24 5.11
C GLY A 22 -7.25 6.60 5.20
N TRP A 23 -7.18 5.28 5.36
CA TRP A 23 -5.91 4.54 5.29
C TRP A 23 -5.28 4.65 3.89
N CYS A 24 -6.05 4.43 2.83
CA CYS A 24 -5.59 4.55 1.44
C CYS A 24 -5.15 5.99 1.11
N ARG A 25 -5.85 7.01 1.61
CA ARG A 25 -5.56 8.44 1.40
C ARG A 25 -4.16 8.84 1.87
N ARG A 26 -3.60 8.14 2.86
CA ARG A 26 -2.21 8.34 3.32
C ARG A 26 -1.16 7.75 2.36
N LEU A 27 -1.58 6.93 1.39
CA LEU A 27 -0.73 6.11 0.53
C LEU A 27 -0.76 6.50 -0.95
N VAL A 28 -1.74 7.29 -1.36
CA VAL A 28 -1.90 7.76 -2.75
C VAL A 28 -1.92 9.29 -2.80
N ASP A 29 -1.92 9.85 -4.01
CA ASP A 29 -1.71 11.28 -4.22
C ASP A 29 -3.01 12.11 -4.17
N ASP A 30 -4.16 11.48 -4.35
CA ASP A 30 -5.48 12.13 -4.37
C ASP A 30 -6.58 11.28 -3.71
N ASP A 31 -7.70 11.92 -3.37
CA ASP A 31 -8.80 11.28 -2.65
C ASP A 31 -9.62 10.32 -3.52
N GLU A 32 -9.74 10.61 -4.82
CA GLU A 32 -10.49 9.79 -5.77
C GLU A 32 -9.86 8.39 -5.86
N THR A 33 -8.54 8.33 -6.09
CA THR A 33 -7.76 7.09 -6.09
C THR A 33 -7.90 6.32 -4.76
N ALA A 34 -7.96 7.01 -3.63
CA ALA A 34 -8.12 6.37 -2.33
C ALA A 34 -9.48 5.69 -2.20
N HIS A 35 -10.55 6.37 -2.64
CA HIS A 35 -11.91 5.83 -2.67
C HIS A 35 -12.06 4.71 -3.70
N GLU A 36 -11.42 4.80 -4.87
CA GLU A 36 -11.40 3.73 -5.86
C GLU A 36 -10.80 2.43 -5.28
N ILE A 37 -9.64 2.52 -4.63
CA ILE A 37 -8.99 1.35 -4.01
C ILE A 37 -9.88 0.76 -2.91
N ALA A 38 -10.45 1.59 -2.04
CA ALA A 38 -11.31 1.13 -0.96
C ALA A 38 -12.56 0.44 -1.52
N SER A 39 -13.24 1.06 -2.48
CA SER A 39 -14.42 0.50 -3.16
C SER A 39 -14.12 -0.83 -3.83
N GLU A 40 -13.01 -0.93 -4.58
CA GLU A 40 -12.59 -2.18 -5.21
C GLU A 40 -12.29 -3.29 -4.18
N ALA A 41 -11.68 -2.96 -3.04
CA ALA A 41 -11.46 -3.92 -1.96
C ALA A 41 -12.78 -4.45 -1.39
N PHE A 42 -13.78 -3.59 -1.19
CA PHE A 42 -15.13 -3.99 -0.75
C PHE A 42 -15.87 -4.81 -1.79
N THR A 43 -15.77 -4.46 -3.08
CA THR A 43 -16.34 -5.26 -4.17
C THR A 43 -15.80 -6.69 -4.17
N ARG A 44 -14.48 -6.85 -3.97
CA ARG A 44 -13.85 -8.18 -3.86
C ARG A 44 -14.28 -8.93 -2.61
N LEU A 45 -14.45 -8.23 -1.48
CA LEU A 45 -14.96 -8.83 -0.25
C LEU A 45 -16.42 -9.30 -0.45
N TRP A 46 -17.25 -8.48 -1.06
CA TRP A 46 -18.67 -8.78 -1.32
C TRP A 46 -18.82 -10.06 -2.15
N ALA A 47 -18.01 -10.22 -3.20
CA ALA A 47 -17.98 -11.43 -4.02
C ALA A 47 -17.62 -12.70 -3.22
N ARG A 48 -16.97 -12.56 -2.06
CA ARG A 48 -16.46 -13.67 -1.23
C ARG A 48 -17.04 -13.67 0.18
N TRP A 49 -18.10 -12.90 0.42
CA TRP A 49 -18.63 -12.58 1.75
C TRP A 49 -18.82 -13.79 2.67
N THR A 50 -19.33 -14.91 2.13
CA THR A 50 -19.62 -16.12 2.91
C THR A 50 -18.40 -16.99 3.20
N SER A 51 -17.24 -16.68 2.60
CA SER A 51 -16.02 -17.49 2.70
C SER A 51 -14.88 -16.78 3.43
N VAL A 52 -15.03 -15.48 3.70
CA VAL A 52 -14.01 -14.67 4.36
C VAL A 52 -14.34 -14.64 5.85
N GLU A 53 -13.55 -15.36 6.64
CA GLU A 53 -13.70 -15.41 8.09
C GLU A 53 -13.25 -14.11 8.78
N GLU A 54 -12.27 -13.41 8.19
CA GLU A 54 -11.70 -12.15 8.71
C GLU A 54 -11.84 -11.02 7.67
N PRO A 55 -13.02 -10.36 7.58
CA PRO A 55 -13.29 -9.34 6.58
C PRO A 55 -12.39 -8.11 6.69
N ARG A 56 -12.04 -7.67 7.91
CA ARG A 56 -11.17 -6.50 8.08
C ARG A 56 -9.78 -6.82 7.57
N GLY A 57 -9.20 -7.95 8.00
CA GLY A 57 -7.90 -8.39 7.51
C GLY A 57 -7.85 -8.53 5.98
N PHE A 58 -8.89 -9.13 5.40
CA PHE A 58 -9.04 -9.26 3.96
C PHE A 58 -9.04 -7.90 3.23
N LEU A 59 -9.78 -6.92 3.74
CA LEU A 59 -9.86 -5.58 3.15
C LEU A 59 -8.49 -4.89 3.10
N TYR A 60 -7.75 -4.90 4.22
CA TYR A 60 -6.43 -4.26 4.28
C TYR A 60 -5.39 -4.96 3.42
N VAL A 61 -5.39 -6.30 3.36
CA VAL A 61 -4.52 -7.04 2.43
C VAL A 61 -4.86 -6.72 0.99
N THR A 62 -6.15 -6.68 0.66
CA THR A 62 -6.61 -6.36 -0.69
C THR A 62 -6.21 -4.93 -1.08
N ALA A 63 -6.48 -3.95 -0.22
CA ALA A 63 -6.10 -2.56 -0.41
C ALA A 63 -4.58 -2.37 -0.52
N ALA A 64 -3.78 -3.05 0.31
CA ALA A 64 -2.31 -2.99 0.23
C ALA A 64 -1.78 -3.51 -1.12
N ASN A 65 -2.38 -4.59 -1.65
CA ASN A 65 -2.05 -5.10 -2.96
C ASN A 65 -2.45 -4.13 -4.08
N LEU A 66 -3.63 -3.52 -3.99
CA LEU A 66 -4.11 -2.52 -4.96
C LEU A 66 -3.22 -1.26 -4.94
N VAL A 67 -2.83 -0.76 -3.77
CA VAL A 67 -1.86 0.34 -3.62
C VAL A 67 -0.52 -0.02 -4.26
N ARG A 68 0.01 -1.23 -4.00
CA ARG A 68 1.25 -1.70 -4.64
C ARG A 68 1.12 -1.69 -6.17
N ASP A 69 0.00 -2.17 -6.69
CA ASP A 69 -0.24 -2.27 -8.14
C ASP A 69 -0.42 -0.88 -8.78
N HIS A 70 -1.10 0.03 -8.10
CA HIS A 70 -1.20 1.45 -8.47
C HIS A 70 0.18 2.11 -8.51
N TRP A 71 1.00 1.96 -7.46
CA TRP A 71 2.37 2.48 -7.45
C TRP A 71 3.25 1.89 -8.57
N ARG A 72 3.08 0.61 -8.89
CA ARG A 72 3.77 -0.04 -10.02
C ARG A 72 3.30 0.52 -11.37
N LYS A 73 2.04 0.90 -11.52
CA LYS A 73 1.53 1.57 -12.72
C LYS A 73 2.17 2.95 -12.88
N LEU A 74 2.15 3.78 -11.84
CA LEU A 74 2.80 5.09 -11.84
C LEU A 74 4.30 5.01 -12.17
N GLU A 75 5.00 4.03 -11.61
CA GLU A 75 6.43 3.82 -11.90
C GLU A 75 6.69 3.53 -13.39
N ARG A 76 5.84 2.69 -14.02
CA ARG A 76 5.92 2.37 -15.45
C ARG A 76 5.60 3.58 -16.32
N GLU A 77 4.57 4.34 -15.99
CA GLU A 77 4.17 5.56 -16.69
C GLU A 77 5.28 6.61 -16.63
N ARG A 78 5.82 6.89 -15.44
CA ARG A 78 6.96 7.79 -15.27
C ARG A 78 8.18 7.34 -16.09
N LYS A 79 8.43 6.04 -16.17
CA LYS A 79 9.53 5.49 -16.99
C LYS A 79 9.26 5.63 -18.49
N ALA A 80 8.02 5.43 -18.94
CA ALA A 80 7.62 5.61 -20.33
C ALA A 80 7.75 7.08 -20.76
N VAL A 81 7.24 8.01 -19.94
CA VAL A 81 7.38 9.46 -20.16
C VAL A 81 8.86 9.85 -20.22
N ARG A 82 9.69 9.42 -19.26
CA ARG A 82 11.13 9.68 -19.29
C ARG A 82 11.81 9.18 -20.56
N ARG A 83 11.43 8.00 -21.07
CA ARG A 83 11.97 7.47 -22.32
C ARG A 83 11.58 8.36 -23.50
N ALA A 84 10.32 8.78 -23.58
CA ALA A 84 9.83 9.69 -24.62
C ALA A 84 10.45 11.10 -24.54
N THR A 85 10.72 11.62 -23.35
CA THR A 85 11.33 12.95 -23.16
C THR A 85 12.85 12.96 -23.21
N THR A 86 13.53 11.82 -23.07
CA THR A 86 14.99 11.74 -23.28
C THR A 86 15.37 12.01 -24.75
N GLU A 87 14.41 11.90 -25.69
CA GLU A 87 14.56 12.40 -27.08
C GLU A 87 14.49 13.94 -27.21
N ALA A 88 14.19 14.69 -26.14
CA ALA A 88 13.96 16.14 -26.20
C ALA A 88 14.83 17.03 -25.27
N ALA A 89 15.77 16.45 -24.50
CA ALA A 89 16.78 17.12 -23.65
C ALA A 89 16.36 18.36 -22.80
N VAL A 90 16.44 18.21 -21.47
CA VAL A 90 17.17 19.06 -20.48
C VAL A 90 16.63 18.71 -19.09
N ARG A 91 17.53 18.48 -18.14
CA ARG A 91 17.23 18.13 -16.75
C ARG A 91 16.82 19.38 -15.97
N PRO A 92 15.67 19.40 -15.27
CA PRO A 92 15.51 20.29 -14.14
C PRO A 92 16.27 19.70 -12.95
N HIS A 93 17.27 20.44 -12.47
CA HIS A 93 17.78 20.26 -11.11
C HIS A 93 16.64 20.59 -10.16
N THR A 94 15.98 19.56 -9.64
CA THR A 94 15.02 19.71 -8.54
C THR A 94 15.84 19.62 -7.26
N GLU A 95 15.90 20.71 -6.52
CA GLU A 95 16.37 20.76 -5.14
C GLU A 95 15.72 19.59 -4.38
N GLN A 96 16.55 18.67 -3.90
CA GLN A 96 16.09 17.44 -3.25
C GLN A 96 15.56 17.80 -1.87
N SER A 97 14.28 18.16 -1.79
CA SER A 97 13.56 18.01 -0.52
C SER A 97 13.62 16.54 -0.10
N ASP A 98 13.87 16.30 1.18
CA ASP A 98 13.83 14.94 1.74
C ASP A 98 12.48 14.30 1.40
N PRO A 99 12.44 13.21 0.62
CA PRO A 99 11.19 12.60 0.20
C PRO A 99 10.35 12.21 1.42
N SER A 100 9.04 12.49 1.37
CA SER A 100 8.13 12.06 2.42
C SER A 100 8.26 10.56 2.69
N VAL A 101 8.01 10.12 3.93
CA VAL A 101 8.07 8.69 4.32
C VAL A 101 7.28 7.80 3.34
N ARG A 102 6.15 8.30 2.83
CA ARG A 102 5.35 7.63 1.79
C ARG A 102 6.17 7.34 0.52
N LEU A 103 6.88 8.34 -0.01
CA LEU A 103 7.69 8.21 -1.22
C LEU A 103 8.88 7.25 -1.01
N LEU A 104 9.48 7.26 0.19
CA LEU A 104 10.52 6.30 0.56
C LEU A 104 9.99 4.87 0.59
N VAL A 105 8.80 4.64 1.17
CA VAL A 105 8.16 3.31 1.17
C VAL A 105 7.75 2.90 -0.25
N GLN A 106 7.26 3.83 -1.06
CA GLN A 106 6.90 3.59 -2.46
C GLN A 106 8.12 3.19 -3.31
N SER A 107 9.32 3.69 -3.00
CA SER A 107 10.55 3.36 -3.75
C SER A 107 11.10 1.96 -3.44
N LEU A 108 10.62 1.30 -2.37
CA LEU A 108 11.04 -0.06 -2.04
C LEU A 108 10.73 -1.05 -3.18
N PRO A 109 11.50 -2.16 -3.30
CA PRO A 109 11.13 -3.27 -4.16
C PRO A 109 9.69 -3.73 -3.89
N GLN A 110 8.92 -4.00 -4.95
CA GLN A 110 7.47 -4.29 -4.88
C GLN A 110 7.10 -5.37 -3.85
N ARG A 111 7.95 -6.40 -3.72
CA ARG A 111 7.81 -7.51 -2.77
C ARG A 111 7.78 -7.06 -1.31
N LEU A 112 8.48 -5.98 -0.99
CA LEU A 112 8.67 -5.48 0.38
C LEU A 112 7.59 -4.48 0.80
N ARG A 113 6.85 -3.91 -0.15
CA ARG A 113 5.85 -2.85 0.12
C ARG A 113 4.68 -3.36 0.96
N VAL A 114 4.08 -4.49 0.58
CA VAL A 114 2.87 -5.01 1.26
C VAL A 114 3.11 -5.33 2.73
N PRO A 115 4.18 -6.06 3.13
CA PRO A 115 4.48 -6.27 4.56
C PRO A 115 4.63 -4.96 5.35
N ILE A 116 5.26 -3.93 4.76
CA ILE A 116 5.41 -2.61 5.38
C ILE A 116 4.06 -1.92 5.58
N LEU A 117 3.21 -1.92 4.55
CA LEU A 117 1.89 -1.31 4.60
C LEU A 117 1.01 -1.98 5.67
N LEU A 118 1.02 -3.31 5.74
CA LEU A 118 0.20 -4.02 6.72
C LEU A 118 0.75 -3.85 8.14
N HIS A 119 2.06 -3.98 8.34
CA HIS A 119 2.63 -3.95 9.67
C HIS A 119 2.69 -2.54 10.27
N TYR A 120 3.15 -1.54 9.53
CA TYR A 120 3.40 -0.19 10.07
C TYR A 120 2.28 0.82 9.79
N TYR A 121 1.52 0.66 8.71
CA TYR A 121 0.42 1.59 8.41
C TYR A 121 -0.94 1.09 8.91
N ALA A 122 -1.11 -0.23 9.05
CA ALA A 122 -2.34 -0.86 9.52
C ALA A 122 -2.19 -1.56 10.89
N ASP A 123 -1.04 -1.39 11.55
CA ASP A 123 -0.72 -1.92 12.88
C ASP A 123 -0.96 -3.45 13.02
N MET A 124 -0.81 -4.20 11.93
CA MET A 124 -1.01 -5.65 11.97
C MET A 124 0.23 -6.36 12.54
N PRO A 125 0.07 -7.25 13.54
CA PRO A 125 1.16 -8.06 14.03
C PRO A 125 1.63 -9.06 12.96
N ILE A 126 2.90 -9.47 13.05
CA ILE A 126 3.54 -10.35 12.06
C ILE A 126 2.76 -11.65 11.83
N ARG A 127 2.20 -12.24 12.90
CA ARG A 127 1.36 -13.44 12.83
C ARG A 127 0.11 -13.24 11.97
N GLU A 128 -0.51 -12.06 12.04
CA GLU A 128 -1.71 -11.72 11.29
C GLU A 128 -1.37 -11.46 9.82
N VAL A 129 -0.29 -10.72 9.56
CA VAL A 129 0.25 -10.55 8.20
C VAL A 129 0.57 -11.90 7.57
N SER A 130 1.22 -12.79 8.32
CA SER A 130 1.54 -14.17 7.91
C SER A 130 0.27 -14.94 7.53
N ALA A 131 -0.71 -15.00 8.42
CA ALA A 131 -1.97 -15.71 8.19
C ALA A 131 -2.74 -15.16 6.98
N LEU A 132 -2.95 -13.85 6.91
CA LEU A 132 -3.76 -13.22 5.86
C LEU A 132 -3.10 -13.23 4.48
N THR A 133 -1.76 -13.27 4.41
CA THR A 133 -1.03 -13.30 3.13
C THR A 133 -0.60 -14.71 2.71
N GLY A 134 -0.81 -15.73 3.56
CA GLY A 134 -0.37 -17.11 3.30
C GLY A 134 1.16 -17.27 3.26
N ARG A 135 1.91 -16.37 3.91
CA ARG A 135 3.38 -16.36 3.93
C ARG A 135 3.89 -16.77 5.30
N LYS A 136 5.00 -17.50 5.38
CA LYS A 136 5.61 -17.87 6.67
C LYS A 136 6.01 -16.62 7.47
N GLU A 137 5.81 -16.62 8.79
CA GLU A 137 6.26 -15.52 9.67
C GLU A 137 7.74 -15.17 9.48
N GLY A 138 8.61 -16.17 9.29
CA GLY A 138 10.03 -15.95 9.02
C GLY A 138 10.27 -15.13 7.74
N THR A 139 9.47 -15.36 6.70
CA THR A 139 9.51 -14.58 5.46
C THR A 139 9.01 -13.16 5.68
N VAL A 140 7.94 -12.97 6.46
CA VAL A 140 7.45 -11.62 6.81
C VAL A 140 8.51 -10.84 7.60
N LYS A 141 9.14 -11.48 8.60
CA LYS A 141 10.24 -10.89 9.38
C LYS A 141 11.43 -10.49 8.49
N ALA A 142 11.83 -11.37 7.59
CA ALA A 142 12.92 -11.12 6.65
C ALA A 142 12.61 -9.95 5.72
N ASP A 143 11.39 -9.86 5.19
CA ASP A 143 10.96 -8.76 4.33
C ASP A 143 10.93 -7.42 5.06
N LEU A 144 10.37 -7.40 6.27
CA LEU A 144 10.36 -6.20 7.12
C LEU A 144 11.78 -5.76 7.48
N HIS A 145 12.69 -6.70 7.73
CA HIS A 145 14.09 -6.40 7.98
C HIS A 145 14.77 -5.80 6.75
N ALA A 146 14.66 -6.45 5.58
CA ALA A 146 15.23 -5.96 4.33
C ALA A 146 14.70 -4.57 3.95
N ALA A 147 13.41 -4.32 4.14
CA ALA A 147 12.80 -3.02 3.92
C ALA A 147 13.39 -1.94 4.85
N ARG A 148 13.52 -2.22 6.15
CA ARG A 148 14.13 -1.28 7.10
C ARG A 148 15.59 -0.95 6.74
N GLU A 149 16.38 -1.93 6.31
CA GLU A 149 17.75 -1.68 5.89
C GLU A 149 17.83 -0.76 4.67
N LEU A 150 16.96 -0.96 3.69
CA LEU A 150 16.87 -0.08 2.51
C LEU A 150 16.43 1.35 2.85
N LEU A 151 15.49 1.49 3.79
CA LEU A 151 15.04 2.81 4.26
C LEU A 151 16.15 3.51 5.08
N ARG A 152 16.84 2.79 5.98
CA ARG A 152 17.98 3.32 6.74
C ARG A 152 19.09 3.79 5.82
N ALA A 153 19.43 3.02 4.79
CA ALA A 153 20.44 3.39 3.81
C ALA A 153 20.06 4.64 3.00
N HIS A 154 18.77 4.83 2.69
CA HIS A 154 18.30 6.08 2.06
C HIS A 154 18.43 7.28 3.00
N LEU A 155 17.96 7.14 4.24
CA LEU A 155 18.00 8.22 5.23
C LEU A 155 19.43 8.66 5.55
N ARG A 156 20.37 7.71 5.73
CA ARG A 156 21.80 8.03 5.94
C ARG A 156 22.36 8.87 4.80
N ARG A 157 22.13 8.45 3.55
CA ARG A 157 22.58 9.20 2.37
C ARG A 157 21.97 10.61 2.34
N SER A 158 20.69 10.78 2.69
CA SER A 158 20.05 12.09 2.72
C SER A 158 20.65 13.02 3.78
N LEU A 159 20.96 12.49 4.96
CA LEU A 159 21.59 13.25 6.05
C LEU A 159 23.02 13.68 5.70
N ASP A 160 23.80 12.81 5.04
CA ASP A 160 25.17 13.12 4.62
C ASP A 160 25.24 14.22 3.54
N HIS A 161 24.15 14.46 2.79
CA HIS A 161 24.06 15.55 1.78
C HIS A 161 23.56 16.88 2.37
N THR A 162 23.10 16.89 3.62
CA THR A 162 22.55 18.08 4.29
C THR A 162 23.60 18.78 5.17
N LEU A 163 24.78 18.17 5.38
CA LEU A 163 25.93 18.70 6.11
C LEU A 163 27.01 19.19 5.14
#